data_AF-A0A2V8WVG7-F1
#
_entry.id   AF-A0A2V8WVG7-F1
#
_cell.length_a   1.000
_cell.length_b   1.000
_cell.length_c   1.000
_cell.angle_alpha   90.00
_cell.angle_beta   90.00
_cell.angle_gamma   90.00
#
_symmetry.space_group_name_H-M   'P 1'
#
loop_
_entity.id
_entity.type
_entity.pdbx_description
1 polymer ?
#
loop_
_entity_poly.entity_id
_entity_poly.type
_entity_poly.pdbx_seq_one_letter_code
_entity_poly.pdbx_strand_id
1 'polypeptide(L)'
;MLREAKARGAGLRRDDAIFQHRITQVGTRVFELEQQGYVIRHEQEPGARFVTYFLISEPGTPKPLPTYLPKGPDKRQGSLLKSWEQVCKEREEKIRQPEPSFELTP
;
A
#
# COMPACT_ATOMS: atom_id res chain seq x y z
N MET A 1 13.60 11.39 -16.66
CA MET A 1 13.45 9.92 -16.56
C MET A 1 12.49 9.31 -17.59
N LEU A 2 11.18 9.17 -17.35
CA LEU A 2 10.27 8.52 -18.32
C LEU A 2 10.21 9.28 -19.67
N ARG A 3 10.22 10.61 -19.62
CA ARG A 3 10.29 11.47 -20.81
C ARG A 3 11.61 11.29 -21.57
N GLU A 4 12.72 11.16 -20.86
CA GLU A 4 14.05 10.92 -21.45
C GLU A 4 14.15 9.52 -22.05
N ALA A 5 13.63 8.50 -21.36
CA ALA A 5 13.55 7.14 -21.87
C ALA A 5 12.74 7.12 -23.17
N LYS A 6 11.56 7.78 -23.18
CA LYS A 6 10.75 7.99 -24.38
C LYS A 6 11.50 8.71 -25.50
N ALA A 7 12.24 9.78 -25.19
CA ALA A 7 13.04 10.51 -26.17
C ALA A 7 14.16 9.65 -26.79
N ARG A 8 14.65 8.63 -26.05
CA ARG A 8 15.61 7.63 -26.54
C ARG A 8 14.94 6.42 -27.21
N GLY A 9 13.60 6.39 -27.29
CA GLY A 9 12.84 5.25 -27.81
C GLY A 9 12.87 4.01 -26.90
N ALA A 10 13.31 4.15 -25.65
CA ALA A 10 13.45 3.07 -24.69
C ALA A 10 12.42 3.17 -23.56
N GLY A 11 12.19 2.05 -22.87
CA GLY A 11 11.43 2.01 -21.62
C GLY A 11 12.32 2.25 -20.41
N LEU A 12 11.74 2.74 -19.32
CA LEU A 12 12.43 2.83 -18.03
C LEU A 12 12.27 1.52 -17.28
N ARG A 13 13.35 0.76 -17.10
CA ARG A 13 13.32 -0.44 -16.24
C ARG A 13 13.26 -0.06 -14.77
N ARG A 14 12.52 -0.85 -13.98
CA ARG A 14 12.36 -0.62 -12.55
C ARG A 14 13.67 -0.70 -11.76
N ASP A 15 14.58 -1.62 -12.12
CA ASP A 15 15.88 -1.74 -11.47
C ASP A 15 16.77 -0.53 -11.74
N ASP A 16 16.82 -0.03 -12.97
CA ASP A 16 17.56 1.19 -13.29
C ASP A 16 17.04 2.39 -12.48
N ALA A 17 15.71 2.54 -12.39
CA ALA A 17 15.10 3.58 -11.59
C ALA A 17 15.49 3.48 -10.08
N ILE A 18 15.61 2.27 -9.54
CA ILE A 18 15.99 2.05 -8.13
C ILE A 18 17.49 2.26 -7.91
N PHE A 19 18.34 1.65 -8.73
CA PHE A 19 19.78 1.59 -8.49
C PHE A 19 20.54 2.78 -9.06
N GLN A 20 20.20 3.21 -10.28
CA GLN A 20 20.86 4.34 -10.93
C GLN A 20 20.29 5.68 -10.45
N HIS A 21 18.96 5.74 -10.30
CA HIS A 21 18.26 7.00 -9.99
C HIS A 21 17.78 7.12 -8.55
N ARG A 22 18.02 6.09 -7.71
CA ARG A 22 17.67 6.07 -6.29
C ARG A 22 16.17 6.31 -6.00
N ILE A 23 15.31 5.97 -6.95
CA ILE A 23 13.86 6.05 -6.78
C ILE A 23 13.37 4.71 -6.24
N THR A 24 13.14 4.61 -4.94
CA THR A 24 12.74 3.35 -4.29
C THR A 24 11.26 3.01 -4.52
N GLN A 25 10.40 4.02 -4.63
CA GLN A 25 8.95 3.89 -4.82
C GLN A 25 8.52 4.12 -6.28
N VAL A 26 9.23 3.49 -7.24
CA VAL A 26 8.94 3.64 -8.68
C VAL A 26 7.48 3.33 -9.02
N GLY A 27 6.94 2.25 -8.45
CA GLY A 27 5.55 1.84 -8.69
C GLY A 27 4.54 2.89 -8.24
N THR A 28 4.71 3.43 -7.03
CA THR A 28 3.87 4.53 -6.53
C THR A 28 3.96 5.75 -7.45
N ARG A 29 5.16 6.10 -7.90
CA ARG A 29 5.36 7.25 -8.77
C ARG A 29 4.72 7.06 -10.15
N VAL A 30 4.79 5.86 -10.72
CA VAL A 30 4.10 5.52 -11.97
C VAL A 30 2.58 5.61 -11.79
N PHE A 31 2.05 5.06 -10.69
CA PHE A 31 0.63 5.13 -10.38
C PHE A 31 0.14 6.60 -10.25
N GLU A 32 0.90 7.46 -9.57
CA GLU A 32 0.58 8.89 -9.49
C GLU A 32 0.54 9.56 -10.88
N LEU A 33 1.51 9.24 -11.75
CA LEU A 33 1.54 9.78 -13.11
C LEU A 33 0.31 9.32 -13.91
N GLU A 34 -0.11 8.06 -13.77
CA GLU A 34 -1.34 7.57 -14.39
C GLU A 34 -2.58 8.33 -13.88
N GLN A 35 -2.65 8.61 -12.58
CA GLN A 35 -3.73 9.43 -11.99
C GLN A 35 -3.72 10.88 -12.50
N GLN A 36 -2.55 11.41 -12.86
CA GLN A 36 -2.41 12.72 -13.47
C GLN A 36 -2.78 12.74 -14.96
N GLY A 37 -3.04 11.58 -15.57
CA GLY A 37 -3.45 11.44 -16.97
C GLY A 37 -2.32 11.03 -17.93
N TYR A 38 -1.16 10.61 -17.42
CA TYR A 38 -0.11 10.04 -18.26
C TYR A 38 -0.47 8.60 -18.66
N VAL A 39 -0.28 8.25 -19.94
CA VAL A 39 -0.49 6.87 -20.41
C VAL A 39 0.84 6.15 -20.39
N ILE A 40 0.96 5.17 -19.48
CA ILE A 40 2.18 4.38 -19.28
C ILE A 40 1.84 2.91 -19.55
N ARG A 41 2.63 2.25 -20.40
CA ARG A 41 2.54 0.81 -20.65
C ARG A 41 3.55 0.08 -19.78
N HIS A 42 3.14 -1.05 -19.24
CA HIS A 42 3.93 -1.89 -18.36
C HIS A 42 4.22 -3.18 -19.11
N GLU A 43 5.49 -3.46 -19.38
CA GLU A 43 5.92 -4.70 -20.02
C GLU A 43 6.86 -5.46 -19.10
N GLN A 44 6.58 -6.74 -18.93
CA GLN A 44 7.46 -7.66 -18.21
C GLN A 44 7.72 -8.84 -19.13
N GLU A 45 8.98 -9.00 -19.54
CA GLU A 45 9.39 -10.16 -20.33
C GLU A 45 9.26 -11.45 -19.48
N PRO A 46 8.85 -12.58 -20.09
CA PRO A 46 8.83 -13.86 -19.41
C PRO A 46 10.22 -14.20 -18.86
N GLY A 47 10.34 -14.36 -17.54
CA GLY A 47 11.62 -14.62 -16.86
C GLY A 47 12.36 -13.36 -16.40
N ALA A 48 11.93 -12.16 -16.77
CA ALA A 48 12.47 -10.93 -16.23
C ALA A 48 11.94 -10.66 -14.83
N ARG A 49 12.86 -10.33 -13.91
CA ARG A 49 12.53 -9.99 -12.51
C ARG A 49 11.87 -8.62 -12.36
N PHE A 50 12.08 -7.72 -13.30
CA PHE A 50 11.70 -6.32 -13.21
C PHE A 50 10.79 -5.91 -14.36
N VAL A 51 9.87 -4.98 -14.08
CA VAL A 51 8.95 -4.38 -15.05
C VAL A 51 9.66 -3.22 -15.76
N THR A 52 9.37 -3.06 -17.05
CA THR A 52 9.78 -1.92 -17.87
C THR A 52 8.57 -1.02 -18.14
N TYR A 53 8.72 0.26 -17.86
CA TYR A 53 7.68 1.27 -18.03
C TYR A 53 7.92 2.10 -19.29
N PHE A 54 6.95 2.13 -20.20
CA PHE A 54 6.99 2.90 -21.45
C PHE A 54 6.00 4.05 -21.40
N LEU A 55 6.47 5.28 -21.59
CA LEU A 55 5.60 6.43 -21.68
C LEU A 55 4.99 6.54 -23.09
N ILE A 56 3.68 6.31 -23.22
CA ILE A 56 2.97 6.39 -24.50
C ILE A 56 2.61 7.83 -24.80
N SER A 57 1.84 8.48 -23.93
CA SER A 57 1.36 9.84 -24.13
C SER A 57 1.31 10.62 -22.82
N GLU A 58 1.31 11.94 -22.99
CA GLU A 58 1.24 12.89 -21.88
C GLU A 58 -0.08 13.66 -21.97
N PRO A 59 -0.69 14.02 -20.84
CA PRO A 59 -1.88 14.84 -20.84
C PRO A 59 -1.52 16.28 -21.22
N GLY A 60 -2.39 16.97 -21.96
CA GLY A 60 -2.20 18.39 -22.29
C GLY A 60 -2.20 19.29 -21.04
N THR A 61 -2.96 18.90 -20.01
CA THR A 61 -2.95 19.50 -18.67
C THR A 61 -3.01 18.38 -17.62
N PRO A 62 -2.03 18.27 -16.72
CA PRO A 62 -2.01 17.22 -15.71
C PRO A 62 -3.14 17.41 -14.71
N LYS A 63 -3.88 16.34 -14.41
CA LYS A 63 -4.92 16.35 -13.39
C LYS A 63 -4.27 16.46 -12.00
N PRO A 64 -4.79 17.30 -11.09
CA PRO A 64 -4.27 17.34 -9.72
C PRO A 64 -4.48 15.98 -9.04
N LEU A 65 -3.50 15.56 -8.23
CA LEU A 65 -3.63 14.36 -7.41
C LEU A 65 -4.75 14.58 -6.38
N PRO A 66 -5.47 13.51 -5.98
CA PRO A 66 -6.46 13.62 -4.92
C PRO A 66 -5.79 14.13 -3.65
N THR A 67 -6.22 15.29 -3.15
CA THR A 67 -5.80 15.74 -1.83
C THR A 67 -6.40 14.79 -0.79
N TYR A 68 -5.58 14.30 0.13
CA TYR A 68 -6.05 13.47 1.23
C TYR A 68 -7.15 14.20 2.00
N LEU A 69 -8.38 13.70 1.93
CA LEU A 69 -9.43 14.10 2.84
C LEU A 69 -9.22 13.32 4.13
N PRO A 70 -9.09 13.98 5.29
CA PRO A 70 -9.00 13.28 6.56
C PRO A 70 -10.22 12.37 6.67
N LYS A 71 -9.96 11.06 6.78
CA LYS A 71 -11.02 10.11 7.09
C LYS A 71 -11.58 10.54 8.44
N GLY A 72 -12.85 10.92 8.46
CA GLY A 72 -13.57 11.19 9.71
C GLY A 72 -13.46 9.99 10.67
N PRO A 73 -13.81 10.17 11.95
CA PRO A 73 -13.67 9.12 12.95
C PRO A 73 -14.32 7.82 12.45
N ASP A 74 -13.53 6.74 12.43
CA ASP A 74 -14.00 5.44 11.96
C ASP A 74 -15.10 4.95 12.90
N LYS A 75 -16.31 4.69 12.39
CA LYS A 75 -17.45 4.20 13.18
C LYS A 75 -17.12 2.89 13.91
N ARG A 76 -16.11 2.14 13.45
CA ARG A 76 -15.63 0.91 14.10
C ARG A 76 -14.72 1.14 15.31
N GLN A 77 -14.18 2.36 15.49
CA GLN A 77 -13.36 2.69 16.66
C GLN A 77 -14.17 2.84 17.95
N GLY A 78 -15.51 2.86 17.88
CA GLY A 78 -16.36 2.93 19.06
C GLY A 78 -16.24 1.74 20.02
N SER A 79 -15.74 0.57 19.57
CA SER A 79 -15.61 -0.62 20.44
C SER A 79 -14.25 -0.80 21.10
N LEU A 80 -13.28 0.11 20.84
CA LEU A 80 -11.97 0.13 21.51
C LEU A 80 -11.94 1.04 22.75
N LEU A 81 -13.09 1.52 23.21
CA LEU A 81 -13.23 2.36 24.41
C LEU A 81 -13.16 1.57 25.72
N LYS A 82 -12.62 0.34 25.72
CA LYS A 82 -12.23 -0.28 26.99
C LYS A 82 -10.94 0.39 27.46
N SER A 83 -10.98 1.03 28.63
CA SER A 83 -9.76 1.52 29.24
C SER A 83 -8.83 0.33 29.51
N TRP A 84 -7.51 0.58 29.52
CA TRP A 84 -6.53 -0.47 29.83
C TRP A 84 -6.83 -1.14 31.19
N GLU A 85 -7.36 -0.39 32.14
CA GLU A 85 -7.81 -0.88 33.44
C GLU A 85 -8.96 -1.91 33.33
N GLN A 86 -9.94 -1.68 32.44
CA GLN A 86 -11.01 -2.64 32.17
C GLN A 86 -10.48 -3.93 31.54
N VAL A 87 -9.49 -3.81 30.64
CA VAL A 87 -8.84 -4.97 30.02
C VAL A 87 -8.08 -5.81 31.05
N CYS A 88 -7.36 -5.16 31.98
CA CYS A 88 -6.68 -5.83 33.08
C CYS A 88 -7.66 -6.56 34.01
N LYS A 89 -8.76 -5.90 34.38
CA LYS A 89 -9.77 -6.46 35.29
C LYS A 89 -10.50 -7.68 34.69
N GLU A 90 -10.90 -7.61 33.42
CA GLU A 90 -11.50 -8.76 32.73
C GLU A 90 -10.53 -9.95 32.61
N ARG A 91 -9.22 -9.69 32.45
CA ARG A 91 -8.21 -10.76 32.41
C ARG A 91 -8.02 -11.42 33.77
N GLU A 92 -7.92 -10.65 34.85
CA GLU A 92 -7.84 -11.21 36.20
C GLU A 92 -9.07 -12.03 36.55
N GLU A 93 -10.27 -11.56 36.19
CA GLU A 93 -11.53 -12.25 36.48
C GLU A 93 -11.65 -13.58 35.71
N LYS A 94 -11.15 -13.63 34.47
CA LYS A 94 -11.08 -14.89 33.70
C LYS A 94 -10.07 -15.88 34.25
N ILE A 95 -8.93 -15.41 34.75
CA ILE A 95 -7.90 -16.26 35.35
C ILE A 95 -8.37 -16.81 36.71
N ARG A 96 -9.23 -16.06 37.41
CA ARG A 96 -9.77 -16.44 38.73
C ARG A 96 -10.90 -17.46 38.66
N GLN A 97 -11.43 -17.78 37.48
CA GLN A 97 -12.42 -18.85 37.37
C GLN A 97 -11.75 -20.19 37.67
N PRO A 98 -12.24 -20.94 38.67
CA PRO A 98 -11.71 -22.27 38.95
C PRO A 98 -11.97 -23.19 37.74
N GLU A 99 -11.01 -24.06 37.44
CA GLU A 99 -11.08 -25.07 36.39
C GLU A 99 -12.47 -25.75 36.39
N PRO A 100 -13.12 -25.93 35.23
CA PRO A 100 -14.38 -26.65 35.16
C PRO A 100 -14.14 -28.07 35.69
N SER A 101 -14.78 -28.39 36.81
CA SER A 101 -14.74 -29.72 37.41
C SER A 101 -15.33 -30.71 36.42
N PHE A 102 -14.45 -31.48 35.76
CA PHE A 102 -14.86 -32.55 34.88
C PHE A 102 -15.31 -33.72 35.76
N GLU A 103 -16.62 -33.83 36.00
CA GLU A 103 -17.17 -35.02 36.65
C GLU A 103 -17.02 -36.20 35.68
N LEU A 104 -16.15 -37.15 36.02
CA LEU A 104 -16.11 -38.45 35.37
C LEU A 104 -17.29 -39.26 35.88
N THR A 105 -18.39 -39.25 35.14
CA THR A 105 -19.49 -40.20 35.34
C THR A 105 -19.00 -41.63 35.04
N PRO A 106 -19.26 -42.61 35.93
CA PRO A 106 -18.79 -43.99 35.80
C PRO A 106 -19.48 -44.77 34.67
#